data_AF-A0A317H8H7-F1
#
_entry.id   AF-A0A317H8H7-F1
#
_cell.length_a   1.000
_cell.length_b   1.000
_cell.length_c   1.000
_cell.angle_alpha   90.00
_cell.angle_beta   90.00
_cell.angle_gamma   90.00
#
_symmetry.space_group_name_H-M   'P 1'
#
loop_
_entity.id
_entity.type
_entity.pdbx_description
1 polymer ?
#
loop_
_entity_poly.entity_id
_entity_poly.type
_entity_poly.pdbx_seq_one_letter_code
_entity_poly.pdbx_strand_id
1 'polypeptide(L)'
;MKSTKLKLGALGTVLTLGLFAFTTVFSGSIKGKITPSAAAMGAMAISGTDTVRALIDNGSFSINNVKAGTYKLVIQALPPYKNFEKEGVMVADDMPTDVGEINLQK
;
A
#
# COMPACT_ATOMS: atom_id res chain seq x y z
N MET A 1 -68.53 2.91 0.02
CA MET A 1 -67.56 2.21 0.90
C MET A 1 -66.15 2.41 0.33
N LYS A 2 -65.26 2.88 1.21
CA LYS A 2 -63.79 2.76 1.23
C LYS A 2 -62.95 3.05 -0.03
N SER A 3 -62.28 4.20 0.05
CA SER A 3 -61.04 4.57 -0.61
C SER A 3 -59.94 3.52 -0.47
N THR A 4 -59.32 3.11 -1.58
CA THR A 4 -58.03 2.41 -1.55
C THR A 4 -57.04 3.17 -2.42
N LYS A 5 -56.37 4.15 -1.80
CA LYS A 5 -55.18 4.77 -2.36
C LYS A 5 -54.07 3.72 -2.30
N LEU A 6 -53.73 3.12 -3.44
CA LEU A 6 -52.56 2.26 -3.57
C LEU A 6 -51.32 3.11 -3.30
N LYS A 7 -50.71 2.95 -2.12
CA LYS A 7 -49.48 3.64 -1.74
C LYS A 7 -48.35 3.12 -2.61
N LEU A 8 -48.08 3.81 -3.72
CA LEU A 8 -46.96 3.58 -4.63
C LEU A 8 -45.58 3.87 -3.99
N GLY A 9 -45.53 4.19 -2.69
CA GLY A 9 -44.31 4.52 -1.95
C GLY A 9 -43.56 3.35 -1.31
N ALA A 10 -43.91 2.09 -1.60
CA ALA A 10 -43.35 0.93 -0.89
C ALA A 10 -42.66 -0.12 -1.80
N LEU A 11 -42.35 0.21 -3.06
CA LEU A 11 -41.60 -0.68 -3.96
C LEU A 11 -40.21 -0.15 -4.35
N GLY A 12 -39.87 1.09 -3.97
CA GLY A 12 -38.60 1.73 -4.33
C GLY A 12 -37.50 1.68 -3.28
N THR A 13 -37.70 1.00 -2.14
CA THR A 13 -36.78 1.05 -0.99
C THR A 13 -36.06 -0.26 -0.67
N VAL A 14 -36.21 -1.31 -1.48
CA VAL A 14 -35.58 -2.63 -1.25
C VAL A 14 -34.52 -2.98 -2.31
N LEU A 15 -33.81 -1.98 -2.85
CA LEU A 15 -32.72 -2.21 -3.80
C LEU A 15 -31.40 -1.53 -3.41
N THR A 16 -31.26 -1.10 -2.15
CA THR A 16 -30.04 -0.41 -1.69
C THR A 16 -29.16 -1.24 -0.76
N LEU A 17 -29.48 -2.51 -0.50
CA LEU A 17 -28.66 -3.37 0.34
C LEU A 17 -27.48 -3.96 -0.44
N GLY A 18 -26.36 -3.24 -0.38
CA GLY A 18 -25.13 -3.86 0.08
C GLY A 18 -24.24 -4.54 -0.96
N LEU A 19 -23.91 -3.86 -2.07
CA LEU A 19 -22.78 -4.27 -2.91
C LEU A 19 -21.45 -3.64 -2.42
N PHE A 20 -21.15 -3.70 -1.13
CA PHE A 20 -19.81 -3.37 -0.61
C PHE A 20 -18.97 -4.65 -0.55
N ALA A 21 -18.48 -5.11 -1.70
CA ALA A 21 -17.69 -6.34 -1.80
C ALA A 21 -16.20 -6.16 -1.45
N PHE A 22 -15.73 -4.94 -1.17
CA PHE A 22 -14.31 -4.67 -0.95
C PHE A 22 -14.10 -3.79 0.28
N THR A 23 -13.81 -4.43 1.42
CA THR A 23 -13.24 -3.77 2.60
C THR A 23 -11.90 -4.40 2.96
N THR A 24 -11.02 -4.62 1.98
CA THR A 24 -9.61 -4.88 2.27
C THR A 24 -8.90 -3.54 2.35
N VAL A 25 -8.98 -2.92 3.52
CA VAL A 25 -8.13 -1.78 3.87
C VAL A 25 -6.78 -2.37 4.23
N PHE A 26 -5.84 -2.43 3.28
CA PHE A 26 -4.46 -2.70 3.66
C PHE A 26 -3.92 -1.39 4.23
N SER A 27 -3.65 -1.37 5.52
CA SER A 27 -3.23 -0.17 6.24
C SER A 27 -1.77 -0.20 6.65
N GLY A 28 -1.09 -1.35 6.47
CA GLY A 28 0.34 -1.45 6.62
C GLY A 28 1.07 -0.55 5.61
N SER A 29 2.17 0.04 6.06
CA SER A 29 3.07 0.81 5.19
C SER A 29 4.52 0.55 5.54
N ILE A 30 5.41 0.71 4.56
CA ILE A 30 6.86 0.66 4.77
C ILE A 30 7.41 2.02 4.36
N LYS A 31 8.10 2.69 5.29
CA LYS A 31 8.71 3.99 5.03
C LYS A 31 10.20 3.96 5.34
N GLY A 32 10.95 4.81 4.66
CA GLY A 32 12.36 4.98 4.90
C GLY A 32 12.94 6.15 4.12
N LYS A 33 14.23 6.39 4.35
CA LYS A 33 15.03 7.38 3.62
C LYS A 33 16.17 6.71 2.88
N ILE A 34 16.58 7.32 1.78
CA ILE A 34 17.61 6.85 0.88
C ILE A 34 18.63 7.98 0.76
N THR A 35 19.88 7.61 1.00
CA THR A 35 21.02 8.50 0.90
C THR A 35 22.01 7.87 -0.08
N PRO A 36 22.39 8.56 -1.18
CA PRO A 36 21.95 9.90 -1.61
C PRO A 36 20.50 9.95 -2.14
N SER A 37 19.81 11.07 -1.98
CA SER A 37 18.38 11.21 -2.32
C SER A 37 18.05 10.98 -3.80
N ALA A 38 18.98 11.30 -4.70
CA ALA A 38 18.83 11.13 -6.15
C ALA A 38 19.40 9.79 -6.68
N ALA A 39 19.82 8.88 -5.80
CA ALA A 39 20.50 7.65 -6.18
C ALA A 39 19.56 6.47 -6.48
N ALA A 40 18.23 6.66 -6.39
CA ALA A 40 17.26 5.60 -6.64
C ALA A 40 16.01 6.07 -7.37
N MET A 41 15.41 5.17 -8.14
CA MET A 41 14.21 5.39 -8.94
C MET A 41 12.92 4.99 -8.22
N GLY A 42 12.98 3.94 -7.41
CA GLY A 42 11.80 3.40 -6.73
C GLY A 42 12.15 2.43 -5.61
N ALA A 43 11.18 2.22 -4.73
CA ALA A 43 11.23 1.21 -3.67
C ALA A 43 10.19 0.13 -3.96
N MET A 44 10.54 -1.12 -3.69
CA MET A 44 9.69 -2.28 -3.93
C MET A 44 9.64 -3.16 -2.67
N ALA A 45 8.45 -3.58 -2.28
CA ALA A 45 8.24 -4.57 -1.24
C ALA A 45 7.74 -5.86 -1.90
N ILE A 46 8.52 -6.93 -1.78
CA ILE A 46 8.27 -8.23 -2.40
C ILE A 46 7.90 -9.24 -1.31
N SER A 47 6.77 -9.92 -1.47
CA SER A 47 6.34 -11.02 -0.59
C SER A 47 5.88 -12.19 -1.45
N GLY A 48 6.73 -13.22 -1.56
CA GLY A 48 6.49 -14.34 -2.46
C GLY A 48 6.35 -13.88 -3.92
N THR A 49 5.13 -13.99 -4.47
CA THR A 49 4.78 -13.55 -5.82
C THR A 49 4.24 -12.11 -5.90
N ASP A 50 3.85 -11.52 -4.78
CA ASP A 50 3.28 -10.17 -4.73
C ASP A 50 4.41 -9.13 -4.68
N THR A 51 4.29 -8.07 -5.48
CA THR A 51 5.22 -6.93 -5.46
C THR A 51 4.44 -5.63 -5.40
N VAL A 52 4.73 -4.80 -4.40
CA VAL A 52 4.20 -3.44 -4.26
C VAL A 52 5.33 -2.46 -4.52
N ARG A 53 5.08 -1.44 -5.34
CA ARG A 53 6.08 -0.43 -5.71
C ARG A 53 5.65 0.95 -5.25
N ALA A 54 6.62 1.77 -4.87
CA ALA A 54 6.44 3.19 -4.62
C ALA A 54 7.54 4.00 -5.29
N LEU A 55 7.18 5.21 -5.71
CA LEU A 55 8.15 6.20 -6.15
C LEU A 55 8.90 6.77 -4.95
N ILE A 56 10.12 7.23 -5.22
CA ILE A 56 10.92 7.94 -4.23
C ILE A 56 10.72 9.43 -4.48
N ASP A 57 10.38 10.16 -3.42
CA ASP A 57 10.26 11.61 -3.43
C ASP A 57 11.34 12.22 -2.52
N ASN A 58 12.25 12.96 -3.13
CA ASN A 58 13.36 13.63 -2.45
C ASN A 58 14.15 12.71 -1.47
N GLY A 59 14.44 11.49 -1.90
CA GLY A 59 15.13 10.48 -1.08
C GLY A 59 14.28 9.83 0.00
N SER A 60 12.99 10.16 0.13
CA SER A 60 12.08 9.48 1.03
C SER A 60 11.15 8.57 0.22
N PHE A 61 10.79 7.42 0.77
CA PHE A 61 9.79 6.54 0.15
C PHE A 61 8.77 6.08 1.18
N SER A 62 7.54 5.87 0.71
CA SER A 62 6.46 5.27 1.48
C SER A 62 5.69 4.30 0.59
N ILE A 63 5.84 3.01 0.88
CA ILE A 63 5.06 1.95 0.26
C ILE A 63 3.81 1.78 1.11
N ASN A 64 2.68 2.28 0.61
CA ASN A 64 1.40 2.21 1.32
C ASN A 64 0.59 0.99 0.86
N ASN A 65 -0.47 0.66 1.59
CA ASN A 65 -1.40 -0.40 1.22
C ASN A 65 -0.71 -1.78 1.11
N VAL A 66 0.18 -2.04 2.06
CA VAL A 66 0.94 -3.30 2.20
C VAL A 66 0.23 -4.17 3.23
N LYS A 67 0.03 -5.46 2.93
CA LYS A 67 -0.55 -6.43 3.88
C LYS A 67 0.41 -6.64 5.05
N ALA A 68 -0.09 -6.97 6.24
CA ALA A 68 0.78 -7.50 7.28
C ALA A 68 1.49 -8.78 6.80
N GLY A 69 2.77 -8.88 7.10
CA GLY A 69 3.60 -9.98 6.63
C GLY A 69 5.09 -9.65 6.58
N THR A 70 5.88 -10.63 6.14
CA THR A 70 7.32 -10.44 5.93
C THR A 70 7.58 -10.11 4.47
N TYR A 71 8.36 -9.05 4.24
CA TYR A 71 8.71 -8.55 2.93
C TYR A 71 10.22 -8.51 2.74
N LYS A 72 10.62 -8.70 1.48
CA LYS A 72 11.92 -8.30 0.96
C LYS A 72 11.80 -6.90 0.37
N LEU A 73 12.48 -5.94 1.00
CA LEU A 73 12.58 -4.58 0.51
C LEU A 73 13.70 -4.50 -0.53
N VAL A 74 13.39 -3.97 -1.71
CA VAL A 74 14.35 -3.73 -2.78
C VAL A 74 14.29 -2.27 -3.17
N ILE A 75 15.42 -1.57 -3.08
CA ILE A 75 15.58 -0.22 -3.59
C ILE A 75 16.23 -0.31 -4.96
N GLN A 76 15.50 0.14 -5.98
CA GLN A 76 15.98 0.20 -7.34
C GLN A 76 16.86 1.44 -7.50
N ALA A 77 18.17 1.23 -7.54
CA ALA A 77 19.15 2.28 -7.64
C ALA A 77 19.38 2.73 -9.09
N LEU A 78 19.88 3.95 -9.27
CA LEU A 78 20.38 4.47 -10.54
C LEU A 78 21.89 4.25 -10.66
N PRO A 79 22.43 3.93 -11.85
CA PRO A 79 23.88 3.89 -12.06
C PRO A 79 24.54 5.21 -11.62
N PRO A 80 25.70 5.19 -10.94
CA PRO A 80 26.57 4.05 -10.65
C PRO A 80 26.25 3.29 -9.35
N TYR A 81 25.11 3.52 -8.71
CA TYR A 81 24.74 2.87 -7.45
C TYR A 81 24.15 1.48 -7.69
N LYS A 82 24.41 0.56 -6.75
CA LYS A 82 23.85 -0.80 -6.77
C LYS A 82 22.50 -0.83 -6.08
N ASN A 83 21.63 -1.71 -6.58
CA ASN A 83 20.36 -2.00 -5.92
C ASN A 83 20.62 -2.48 -4.49
N PHE A 84 19.77 -2.05 -3.57
CA PHE A 84 19.82 -2.49 -2.18
C PHE A 84 18.70 -3.48 -1.92
N GLU A 85 19.01 -4.58 -1.24
CA GLU A 85 18.04 -5.60 -0.87
C GLU A 85 18.13 -5.87 0.63
N LYS A 86 16.97 -5.87 1.30
CA LYS A 86 16.84 -6.18 2.73
C LYS A 86 15.69 -7.14 2.93
N GLU A 87 16.01 -8.32 3.45
CA GLU A 87 15.02 -9.34 3.78
C GLU A 87 14.55 -9.18 5.24
N GLY A 88 13.40 -9.78 5.56
CA GLY A 88 12.88 -9.78 6.93
C GLY A 88 12.23 -8.47 7.37
N VAL A 89 11.75 -7.63 6.45
CA VAL A 89 10.99 -6.43 6.82
C VAL A 89 9.59 -6.86 7.24
N MET A 90 9.30 -6.79 8.54
CA MET A 90 8.02 -7.19 9.11
C MET A 90 7.06 -6.01 9.11
N VAL A 91 5.95 -6.15 8.38
CA VAL A 91 4.84 -5.20 8.36
C VAL A 91 3.73 -5.68 9.25
N ALA A 92 3.24 -4.79 10.11
CA ALA A 92 2.06 -5.01 10.94
C ALA A 92 0.87 -4.22 10.38
N ASP A 93 -0.34 -4.69 10.67
CA ASP A 93 -1.57 -3.98 10.29
C ASP A 93 -1.66 -2.63 11.01
N ASP A 94 -2.20 -1.63 10.31
CA ASP A 94 -2.40 -0.25 10.79
C ASP A 94 -1.14 0.48 11.30
N MET A 95 0.06 -0.08 11.10
CA MET A 95 1.32 0.50 11.57
C MET A 95 2.34 0.71 10.44
N PRO A 96 2.94 1.91 10.34
CA PRO A 96 4.05 2.14 9.44
C PRO A 96 5.32 1.48 9.98
N THR A 97 5.89 0.59 9.17
CA THR A 97 7.21 -0.01 9.40
C THR A 97 8.28 0.93 8.91
N ASP A 98 9.05 1.49 9.83
CA ASP A 98 10.19 2.34 9.50
C ASP A 98 11.45 1.47 9.34
N VAL A 99 12.06 1.50 8.16
CA VAL A 99 13.32 0.79 7.88
C VAL A 99 14.56 1.66 8.09
N GLY A 100 14.37 2.93 8.48
CA GLY A 100 15.42 3.89 8.72
C GLY A 100 16.04 4.47 7.45
N GLU A 101 17.31 4.83 7.55
CA GLU A 101 18.10 5.39 6.46
C GLU A 101 18.89 4.29 5.74
N ILE A 102 18.75 4.25 4.41
CA ILE A 102 19.39 3.30 3.52
C ILE A 102 20.48 4.04 2.75
N ASN A 103 21.73 3.69 3.04
CA ASN A 103 22.88 4.23 2.33
C ASN A 103 23.20 3.37 1.11
N LEU A 104 23.02 3.94 -0.08
CA LEU A 104 23.33 3.25 -1.33
C LEU A 104 24.83 3.28 -1.59
N GLN A 105 25.38 2.10 -1.89
CA GLN A 105 26.78 1.92 -2.24
C GLN A 105 26.95 1.84 -3.77
N LYS A 106 28.14 2.22 -4.24
CA LYS A 106 28.54 2.12 -5.66
C LYS A 106 29.02 0.70 -5.99
#